data_AF-A0A2T3MRG3-F1
#
_entry.id   AF-A0A2T3MRG3-F1
#
_cell.length_a   1.000
_cell.length_b   1.000
_cell.length_c   1.000
_cell.angle_alpha   90.00
_cell.angle_beta   90.00
_cell.angle_gamma   90.00
#
_symmetry.space_group_name_H-M   'P 1'
#
loop_
_entity.id
_entity.type
_entity.pdbx_description
1 polymer ?
#
loop_
_entity_poly.entity_id
_entity_poly.type
_entity_poly.pdbx_seq_one_letter_code
_entity_poly.pdbx_strand_id
1 'polypeptide(L)'
;MSLIDSLMTYFPIKSADSHSVSQKQLGLDFIHTYIHQNGECDIFSKIVSHRMAQIQTCENYSGNLHQIFTSDISNQICGHELLDELPEIYLDIEKLAISLFGNILYCWAEYESYKIISRVQQYQNNHMAALNNVHTCAPNEFISEIVMHIEKDERLFMTHHYNKPMLLSDAIVLTNIETFIKEQHWYEMLFYLELSQKGQHFVMLQGDESGLATITSTALIQGWELRDNWLTFDPFFQNSRWQVDVNEKKLNALRQTGVFSDALSFTFHPSSILEFESQLVDTLIDYKAICEVLRLTVSGPLAKRSFFLYQCQKMIAQALCERGYDIVFTIIEQPTMILFYNALNQDLHLMPSYINTGYQDVNGNGCITYKGFWLTKCINEGFKKNSYKDYKKKIVAMRKVMRETVNV
;
A
#
# COMPACT_ATOMS: atom_id res chain seq x y z
N MET A 1 35.32 -23.97 5.76
CA MET A 1 34.05 -23.87 5.00
C MET A 1 33.11 -23.07 5.86
N SER A 2 32.85 -21.84 5.46
CA SER A 2 31.86 -20.99 6.13
C SER A 2 30.48 -21.66 6.02
N LEU A 3 29.57 -21.36 6.95
CA LEU A 3 28.18 -21.83 6.87
C LEU A 3 27.54 -21.44 5.51
N ILE A 4 28.01 -20.33 4.94
CA ILE A 4 27.64 -19.81 3.62
C ILE A 4 28.15 -20.71 2.52
N ASP A 5 29.41 -21.17 2.56
CA ASP A 5 29.93 -22.13 1.58
C ASP A 5 29.11 -23.42 1.60
N SER A 6 28.65 -23.86 2.78
CA SER A 6 27.79 -25.04 2.95
C SER A 6 26.35 -24.81 2.46
N LEU A 7 25.81 -23.60 2.56
CA LEU A 7 24.49 -23.27 1.99
C LEU A 7 24.61 -23.15 0.46
N MET A 8 25.61 -22.44 -0.04
CA MET A 8 25.85 -22.20 -1.47
C MET A 8 26.28 -23.46 -2.23
N THR A 9 26.94 -24.44 -1.60
CA THR A 9 27.23 -25.74 -2.23
C THR A 9 26.00 -26.67 -2.32
N TYR A 10 25.00 -26.48 -1.46
CA TYR A 10 23.73 -27.24 -1.51
C TYR A 10 22.65 -26.59 -2.38
N PHE A 11 22.81 -25.32 -2.76
CA PHE A 11 21.87 -24.57 -3.59
C PHE A 11 22.51 -24.21 -4.94
N PRO A 12 22.58 -25.17 -5.90
CA PRO A 12 22.95 -24.81 -7.27
C PRO A 12 21.93 -23.80 -7.79
N ILE A 13 22.41 -22.82 -8.56
CA ILE A 13 21.65 -21.79 -9.26
C ILE A 13 20.52 -22.46 -10.06
N LYS A 14 19.35 -22.58 -9.45
CA LYS A 14 18.09 -23.00 -10.07
C LYS A 14 17.10 -21.87 -9.85
N SER A 15 16.03 -21.82 -10.63
CA SER A 15 15.03 -20.76 -10.48
C SER A 15 14.47 -20.75 -9.04
N ALA A 16 14.18 -19.56 -8.51
CA ALA A 16 13.66 -19.37 -7.14
C ALA A 16 12.38 -20.19 -6.84
N ASP A 17 11.63 -20.56 -7.87
CA ASP A 17 10.42 -21.40 -7.81
C ASP A 17 10.72 -22.89 -7.54
N SER A 18 11.97 -23.32 -7.71
CA SER A 18 12.39 -24.73 -7.56
C SER A 18 12.84 -25.10 -6.15
N HIS A 19 13.00 -24.11 -5.27
CA HIS A 19 13.45 -24.32 -3.90
C HIS A 19 12.30 -24.71 -2.96
N SER A 20 12.56 -25.65 -2.05
CA SER A 20 11.54 -26.07 -1.09
C SER A 20 11.35 -25.02 0.01
N VAL A 21 10.15 -24.99 0.63
CA VAL A 21 9.83 -24.10 1.76
C VAL A 21 10.87 -24.22 2.89
N SER A 22 11.42 -25.42 3.11
CA SER A 22 12.46 -25.67 4.10
C SER A 22 13.78 -24.94 3.77
N GLN A 23 14.16 -24.84 2.50
CA GLN A 23 15.40 -24.14 2.10
C GLN A 23 15.28 -22.62 2.26
N LYS A 24 14.13 -22.05 1.88
CA LYS A 24 13.83 -20.63 2.12
C LYS A 24 13.86 -20.30 3.61
N GLN A 25 13.29 -21.16 4.45
CA GLN A 25 13.30 -21.01 5.90
C GLN A 25 14.73 -20.99 6.47
N LEU A 26 15.58 -21.93 6.08
CA LEU A 26 16.99 -21.97 6.51
C LEU A 26 17.76 -20.71 6.09
N GLY A 27 17.49 -20.18 4.90
CA GLY A 27 18.09 -18.92 4.44
C GLY A 27 17.67 -17.73 5.30
N LEU A 28 16.38 -17.63 5.64
CA LEU A 28 15.87 -16.58 6.52
C LEU A 28 16.42 -16.71 7.95
N ASP A 29 16.53 -17.94 8.49
CA ASP A 29 17.11 -18.19 9.81
C ASP A 29 18.58 -17.77 9.88
N PHE A 30 19.35 -18.03 8.81
CA PHE A 30 20.73 -17.58 8.70
C PHE A 30 20.83 -16.04 8.73
N ILE A 31 20.05 -15.36 7.89
CA ILE A 31 20.01 -13.89 7.84
C ILE A 31 19.59 -13.33 9.21
N HIS A 32 18.56 -13.90 9.82
CA HIS A 32 18.06 -13.49 11.13
C HIS A 32 19.14 -13.60 12.21
N THR A 33 19.84 -14.74 12.25
CA THR A 33 20.91 -15.01 13.21
C THR A 33 22.04 -14.00 13.05
N TYR A 34 22.45 -13.73 11.81
CA TYR A 34 23.50 -12.75 11.51
C TYR A 34 23.11 -11.34 11.97
N ILE A 35 21.90 -10.88 11.62
CA ILE A 35 21.38 -9.55 12.02
C ILE A 35 21.38 -9.41 13.54
N HIS A 36 20.87 -10.40 14.26
CA HIS A 36 20.77 -10.34 15.71
C HIS A 36 22.14 -10.38 16.41
N GLN A 37 23.11 -11.15 15.89
CA GLN A 37 24.44 -11.26 16.48
C GLN A 37 25.28 -10.00 16.28
N ASN A 38 25.07 -9.27 15.17
CA ASN A 38 25.90 -8.13 14.78
C ASN A 38 25.19 -6.77 14.94
N GLY A 39 23.89 -6.75 15.25
CA GLY A 39 23.11 -5.51 15.39
C GLY A 39 22.78 -4.81 14.05
N GLU A 40 22.86 -5.53 12.94
CA GLU A 40 22.72 -5.00 11.57
C GLU A 40 21.24 -4.94 11.12
N CYS A 41 20.41 -4.21 11.86
CA CYS A 41 18.96 -4.15 11.63
C CYS A 41 18.56 -3.52 10.27
N ASP A 42 19.45 -2.76 9.64
CA ASP A 42 19.26 -1.99 8.41
C ASP A 42 19.99 -2.59 7.20
N ILE A 43 20.46 -3.85 7.30
CA ILE A 43 21.23 -4.53 6.25
C ILE A 43 20.54 -4.50 4.88
N PHE A 44 19.25 -4.80 4.81
CA PHE A 44 18.51 -4.81 3.55
C PHE A 44 18.43 -3.42 2.93
N SER A 45 18.12 -2.40 3.72
CA SER A 45 18.11 -1.01 3.24
C SER A 45 19.49 -0.58 2.74
N LYS A 46 20.58 -0.93 3.43
CA LYS A 46 21.95 -0.61 3.00
C LYS A 46 22.28 -1.24 1.65
N ILE A 47 22.00 -2.55 1.48
CA ILE A 47 22.23 -3.27 0.21
C ILE A 47 21.41 -2.63 -0.91
N VAL A 48 20.11 -2.41 -0.68
CA VAL A 48 19.20 -1.85 -1.69
C VAL A 48 19.60 -0.43 -2.08
N SER A 49 19.89 0.45 -1.12
CA SER A 49 20.31 1.82 -1.40
C SER A 49 21.64 1.87 -2.16
N HIS A 50 22.59 1.01 -1.82
CA HIS A 50 23.88 0.93 -2.52
C HIS A 50 23.70 0.46 -3.97
N ARG A 51 22.93 -0.61 -4.20
CA ARG A 51 22.62 -1.10 -5.56
C ARG A 51 21.84 -0.08 -6.38
N MET A 52 20.89 0.60 -5.77
CA MET A 52 20.14 1.67 -6.44
C MET A 52 21.07 2.77 -6.94
N ALA A 53 22.03 3.21 -6.11
CA ALA A 53 23.03 4.20 -6.52
C ALA A 53 23.89 3.69 -7.68
N GLN A 54 24.40 2.45 -7.60
CA GLN A 54 25.20 1.85 -8.69
C GLN A 54 24.41 1.77 -10.00
N ILE A 55 23.19 1.26 -9.98
CA ILE A 55 22.34 1.13 -11.18
C ILE A 55 22.03 2.50 -11.79
N GLN A 56 21.76 3.52 -10.96
CA GLN A 56 21.50 4.89 -11.41
C GLN A 56 22.73 5.57 -12.03
N THR A 57 23.96 5.15 -11.71
CA THR A 57 25.15 5.64 -12.41
C THR A 57 25.30 5.08 -13.81
N CYS A 58 24.79 3.87 -14.06
CA CYS A 58 24.90 3.19 -15.35
C CYS A 58 23.83 3.66 -16.34
N GLU A 59 22.61 3.89 -15.86
CA GLU A 59 21.50 4.42 -16.65
C GLU A 59 20.65 5.38 -15.81
N ASN A 60 20.10 6.41 -16.46
CA ASN A 60 19.05 7.26 -15.88
C ASN A 60 17.74 6.46 -15.78
N TYR A 61 17.72 5.47 -14.89
CA TYR A 61 16.53 4.67 -14.61
C TYR A 61 15.48 5.48 -13.88
N SER A 62 14.25 5.11 -14.18
CA SER A 62 13.10 5.92 -13.84
C SER A 62 11.89 5.00 -13.75
N GLY A 63 11.44 4.76 -12.53
CA GLY A 63 10.45 3.74 -12.21
C GLY A 63 10.53 3.37 -10.74
N ASN A 64 9.68 2.44 -10.32
CA ASN A 64 9.68 1.93 -8.95
C ASN A 64 10.87 0.94 -8.73
N LEU A 65 11.12 0.57 -7.48
CA LEU A 65 12.20 -0.34 -7.07
C LEU A 65 12.09 -1.69 -7.77
N HIS A 66 10.87 -2.21 -7.99
CA HIS A 66 10.71 -3.45 -8.73
C HIS A 66 11.35 -3.36 -10.11
N GLN A 67 11.04 -2.32 -10.87
CA GLN A 67 11.57 -2.13 -12.22
C GLN A 67 13.08 -1.94 -12.24
N ILE A 68 13.60 -1.16 -11.29
CA ILE A 68 15.05 -0.96 -11.14
C ILE A 68 15.73 -2.30 -10.91
N PHE A 69 15.24 -3.10 -9.97
CA PHE A 69 15.88 -4.36 -9.57
C PHE A 69 15.61 -5.54 -10.51
N THR A 70 14.66 -5.42 -11.45
CA THR A 70 14.46 -6.42 -12.52
C THR A 70 15.06 -6.02 -13.86
N SER A 71 15.74 -4.88 -13.94
CA SER A 71 16.40 -4.42 -15.17
C SER A 71 17.56 -5.33 -15.58
N ASP A 72 17.93 -5.30 -16.86
CA ASP A 72 19.08 -6.06 -17.37
C ASP A 72 20.39 -5.68 -16.67
N ILE A 73 20.55 -4.39 -16.34
CA ILE A 73 21.71 -3.88 -15.60
C ILE A 73 21.73 -4.43 -14.17
N SER A 74 20.58 -4.42 -13.48
CA SER A 74 20.47 -5.03 -12.14
C SER A 74 20.87 -6.51 -12.18
N ASN A 75 20.42 -7.26 -13.19
CA ASN A 75 20.77 -8.68 -13.35
C ASN A 75 22.27 -8.92 -13.60
N GLN A 76 23.00 -7.94 -14.13
CA GLN A 76 24.46 -8.05 -14.35
C GLN A 76 25.26 -7.72 -13.08
N ILE A 77 24.76 -6.80 -12.26
CA ILE A 77 25.49 -6.24 -11.12
C ILE A 77 25.14 -6.96 -9.80
N CYS A 78 23.85 -7.15 -9.52
CA CYS A 78 23.38 -7.72 -8.25
C CYS A 78 23.84 -9.17 -8.06
N GLY A 79 24.45 -9.47 -6.92
CA GLY A 79 25.02 -10.78 -6.60
C GLY A 79 26.36 -11.08 -7.28
N HIS A 80 26.88 -10.17 -8.12
CA HIS A 80 28.10 -10.37 -8.90
C HIS A 80 29.19 -9.37 -8.53
N GLU A 81 28.90 -8.09 -8.58
CA GLU A 81 29.85 -7.03 -8.27
C GLU A 81 29.97 -6.80 -6.76
N LEU A 82 31.10 -6.27 -6.32
CA LEU A 82 31.30 -5.92 -4.92
C LEU A 82 30.37 -4.77 -4.50
N LEU A 83 29.99 -4.80 -3.23
CA LEU A 83 29.33 -3.70 -2.55
C LEU A 83 30.43 -2.89 -1.86
N ASP A 84 31.03 -1.94 -2.57
CA ASP A 84 32.13 -1.14 -2.05
C ASP A 84 31.71 -0.45 -0.74
N GLU A 85 32.64 -0.36 0.22
CA GLU A 85 32.39 0.23 1.55
C GLU A 85 31.40 -0.55 2.44
N LEU A 86 30.83 -1.67 1.96
CA LEU A 86 29.98 -2.57 2.76
C LEU A 86 30.71 -3.88 3.11
N PRO A 87 30.34 -4.56 4.22
CA PRO A 87 30.94 -5.85 4.58
C PRO A 87 30.74 -6.93 3.52
N GLU A 88 31.76 -7.77 3.25
CA GLU A 88 31.69 -8.84 2.21
C GLU A 88 30.48 -9.78 2.37
N ILE A 89 30.11 -10.07 3.62
CA ILE A 89 28.94 -10.87 3.98
C ILE A 89 27.61 -10.33 3.41
N TYR A 90 27.52 -9.03 3.12
CA TYR A 90 26.33 -8.45 2.50
C TYR A 90 26.16 -8.94 1.06
N LEU A 91 27.25 -9.13 0.32
CA LEU A 91 27.21 -9.71 -1.02
C LEU A 91 26.77 -11.19 -0.96
N ASP A 92 27.21 -11.93 0.05
CA ASP A 92 26.77 -13.32 0.25
C ASP A 92 25.27 -13.40 0.59
N ILE A 93 24.77 -12.47 1.40
CA ILE A 93 23.34 -12.34 1.70
C ILE A 93 22.55 -11.98 0.44
N GLU A 94 23.07 -11.08 -0.41
CA GLU A 94 22.45 -10.74 -1.68
C GLU A 94 22.41 -11.94 -2.65
N LYS A 95 23.51 -12.70 -2.77
CA LYS A 95 23.56 -13.94 -3.57
C LYS A 95 22.56 -14.98 -3.06
N LEU A 96 22.50 -15.17 -1.74
CA LEU A 96 21.53 -16.05 -1.10
C LEU A 96 20.09 -15.61 -1.40
N ALA A 97 19.82 -14.30 -1.31
CA ALA A 97 18.53 -13.71 -1.62
C ALA A 97 18.11 -13.96 -3.08
N ILE A 98 19.01 -13.73 -4.04
CA ILE A 98 18.75 -13.99 -5.46
C ILE A 98 18.49 -15.47 -5.70
N SER A 99 19.32 -16.37 -5.15
CA SER A 99 19.16 -17.81 -5.34
C SER A 99 17.84 -18.32 -4.78
N LEU A 100 17.44 -17.91 -3.58
CA LEU A 100 16.27 -18.47 -2.90
C LEU A 100 14.97 -17.75 -3.27
N PHE A 101 15.02 -16.43 -3.49
CA PHE A 101 13.85 -15.55 -3.59
C PHE A 101 13.77 -14.79 -4.92
N GLY A 102 14.77 -14.93 -5.79
CA GLY A 102 14.84 -14.29 -7.10
C GLY A 102 15.45 -12.89 -7.07
N ASN A 103 15.28 -12.14 -5.98
CA ASN A 103 15.96 -10.86 -5.77
C ASN A 103 15.98 -10.46 -4.28
N ILE A 104 16.76 -9.42 -3.96
CA ILE A 104 16.93 -8.90 -2.60
C ILE A 104 15.65 -8.26 -2.03
N LEU A 105 14.80 -7.64 -2.86
CA LEU A 105 13.58 -6.97 -2.42
C LEU A 105 12.51 -7.97 -1.94
N TYR A 106 12.32 -9.07 -2.69
CA TYR A 106 11.41 -10.15 -2.29
C TYR A 106 11.93 -10.89 -1.07
N CYS A 107 13.25 -11.12 -0.98
CA CYS A 107 13.87 -11.67 0.23
C CYS A 107 13.64 -10.79 1.45
N TRP A 108 13.78 -9.46 1.31
CA TRP A 108 13.47 -8.51 2.39
C TRP A 108 11.99 -8.62 2.81
N ALA A 109 11.06 -8.64 1.86
CA ALA A 109 9.64 -8.81 2.16
C ALA A 109 9.34 -10.13 2.91
N GLU A 110 9.93 -11.25 2.47
CA GLU A 110 9.81 -12.55 3.15
C GLU A 110 10.43 -12.53 4.55
N TYR A 111 11.56 -11.84 4.74
CA TYR A 111 12.19 -11.67 6.04
C TYR A 111 11.30 -10.86 7.01
N GLU A 112 10.62 -9.82 6.54
CA GLU A 112 9.67 -9.06 7.34
C GLU A 112 8.46 -9.92 7.78
N SER A 113 7.90 -10.72 6.86
CA SER A 113 6.87 -11.70 7.19
C SER A 113 7.37 -12.73 8.21
N TYR A 114 8.59 -13.24 8.04
CA TYR A 114 9.22 -14.20 8.95
C TYR A 114 9.37 -13.64 10.37
N LYS A 115 9.79 -12.38 10.52
CA LYS A 115 9.89 -11.73 11.85
C LYS A 115 8.53 -11.68 12.55
N ILE A 116 7.47 -11.33 11.83
CA ILE A 116 6.11 -11.26 12.37
C ILE A 116 5.65 -12.66 12.81
N ILE A 117 5.74 -13.64 11.90
CA ILE A 117 5.31 -15.01 12.18
C ILE A 117 6.06 -15.60 13.37
N SER A 118 7.37 -15.37 13.47
CA SER A 118 8.21 -15.83 14.58
C SER A 118 7.75 -15.22 15.91
N ARG A 119 7.44 -13.91 15.96
CA ARG A 119 6.89 -13.27 17.17
C ARG A 119 5.55 -13.87 17.57
N VAL A 120 4.64 -14.07 16.61
CA VAL A 120 3.31 -14.64 16.87
C VAL A 120 3.43 -16.05 17.46
N GLN A 121 4.34 -16.87 16.92
CA GLN A 121 4.58 -18.22 17.44
C GLN A 121 5.14 -18.19 18.87
N GLN A 122 6.10 -17.32 19.16
CA GLN A 122 6.68 -17.18 20.50
C GLN A 122 5.64 -16.77 21.53
N TYR A 123 4.80 -15.78 21.22
CA TYR A 123 3.74 -15.33 22.11
C TYR A 123 2.72 -16.44 22.44
N GLN A 124 2.26 -17.16 21.42
CA GLN A 124 1.24 -18.21 21.60
C GLN A 124 1.74 -19.41 22.41
N ASN A 125 3.00 -19.78 22.25
CA ASN A 125 3.61 -20.85 23.04
C ASN A 125 3.73 -20.46 24.52
N ASN A 126 3.85 -19.16 24.81
CA ASN A 126 4.07 -18.66 26.17
C ASN A 126 2.77 -18.25 26.90
N HIS A 127 1.67 -17.98 26.19
CA HIS A 127 0.44 -17.39 26.76
C HIS A 127 -0.83 -18.10 26.29
N MET A 128 -1.24 -19.22 26.88
CA MET A 128 -2.53 -19.84 26.55
C MET A 128 -3.75 -18.93 26.83
N ALA A 129 -3.63 -17.98 27.78
CA ALA A 129 -4.67 -16.99 28.08
C ALA A 129 -4.92 -15.99 26.94
N ALA A 130 -3.99 -15.87 25.99
CA ALA A 130 -4.08 -15.06 24.77
C ALA A 130 -5.34 -15.34 23.94
N LEU A 131 -5.75 -16.61 23.86
CA LEU A 131 -6.83 -17.06 22.99
C LEU A 131 -8.20 -16.51 23.40
N ASN A 132 -8.36 -16.04 24.64
CA ASN A 132 -9.59 -15.38 25.09
C ASN A 132 -9.77 -13.97 24.51
N ASN A 133 -8.72 -13.37 23.94
CA ASN A 133 -8.74 -12.03 23.36
C ASN A 133 -8.93 -12.05 21.83
N VAL A 134 -9.22 -13.22 21.24
CA VAL A 134 -9.52 -13.31 19.80
C VAL A 134 -10.85 -12.62 19.54
N HIS A 135 -10.83 -11.62 18.67
CA HIS A 135 -12.00 -10.85 18.32
C HIS A 135 -12.98 -11.69 17.50
N THR A 136 -14.27 -11.55 17.80
CA THR A 136 -15.34 -12.35 17.17
C THR A 136 -16.35 -11.46 16.46
N CYS A 137 -16.89 -11.96 15.36
CA CYS A 137 -17.93 -11.32 14.56
C CYS A 137 -18.96 -12.37 14.15
N ALA A 138 -20.22 -11.99 13.92
CA ALA A 138 -21.20 -12.97 13.45
C ALA A 138 -20.76 -13.58 12.10
N PRO A 139 -21.03 -14.87 11.85
CA PRO A 139 -20.61 -15.52 10.61
C PRO A 139 -21.10 -14.79 9.36
N ASN A 140 -20.18 -14.55 8.43
CA ASN A 140 -20.39 -13.82 7.17
C ASN A 140 -20.80 -12.34 7.32
N GLU A 141 -20.88 -11.80 8.53
CA GLU A 141 -21.11 -10.38 8.75
C GLU A 141 -19.84 -9.57 8.46
N PHE A 142 -20.02 -8.40 7.85
CA PHE A 142 -18.96 -7.41 7.68
C PHE A 142 -19.14 -6.31 8.71
N ILE A 143 -18.10 -6.10 9.52
CA ILE A 143 -18.02 -4.96 10.44
C ILE A 143 -16.81 -4.12 10.07
N SER A 144 -16.86 -2.84 10.44
CA SER A 144 -15.72 -1.95 10.26
C SER A 144 -15.57 -1.02 11.44
N GLU A 145 -14.34 -0.64 11.72
CA GLU A 145 -14.00 0.34 12.74
C GLU A 145 -12.83 1.20 12.29
N ILE A 146 -12.69 2.37 12.90
CA ILE A 146 -11.45 3.16 12.83
C ILE A 146 -10.79 3.10 14.20
N VAL A 147 -9.66 2.40 14.28
CA VAL A 147 -8.84 2.27 15.47
C VAL A 147 -7.79 3.37 15.47
N MET A 148 -7.75 4.18 16.54
CA MET A 148 -6.88 5.38 16.59
C MET A 148 -5.41 5.07 16.81
N HIS A 149 -5.12 3.99 17.53
CA HIS A 149 -3.79 3.60 17.97
C HIS A 149 -3.65 2.09 17.88
N ILE A 150 -3.44 1.56 16.66
CA ILE A 150 -3.34 0.11 16.44
C ILE A 150 -2.18 -0.53 17.21
N GLU A 151 -1.15 0.24 17.54
CA GLU A 151 0.00 -0.21 18.33
C GLU A 151 -0.36 -0.53 19.78
N LYS A 152 -1.51 -0.04 20.26
CA LYS A 152 -2.03 -0.27 21.62
C LYS A 152 -3.20 -1.26 21.65
N ASP A 153 -3.61 -1.79 20.50
CA ASP A 153 -4.72 -2.74 20.41
C ASP A 153 -4.24 -4.15 20.75
N GLU A 154 -4.71 -4.67 21.88
CA GLU A 154 -4.33 -5.99 22.39
C GLU A 154 -5.26 -7.12 21.91
N ARG A 155 -6.31 -6.79 21.13
CA ARG A 155 -7.19 -7.80 20.54
C ARG A 155 -6.43 -8.59 19.49
N LEU A 156 -6.78 -9.87 19.37
CA LEU A 156 -6.20 -10.76 18.37
C LEU A 156 -7.15 -10.95 17.20
N PHE A 157 -6.60 -10.94 16.00
CA PHE A 157 -7.35 -11.04 14.74
C PHE A 157 -6.79 -12.14 13.86
N MET A 158 -7.68 -12.74 13.08
CA MET A 158 -7.29 -13.65 12.00
C MET A 158 -6.92 -12.86 10.75
N THR A 159 -6.07 -13.45 9.90
CA THR A 159 -5.75 -12.90 8.58
C THR A 159 -5.94 -14.00 7.52
N HIS A 160 -6.02 -13.59 6.26
CA HIS A 160 -6.03 -14.54 5.14
C HIS A 160 -4.63 -15.11 4.80
N HIS A 161 -3.58 -14.64 5.49
CA HIS A 161 -2.18 -14.93 5.17
C HIS A 161 -1.50 -15.80 6.22
N TYR A 162 -2.09 -15.92 7.41
CA TYR A 162 -1.60 -16.80 8.47
C TYR A 162 -2.75 -17.40 9.26
N ASN A 163 -2.63 -18.68 9.61
CA ASN A 163 -3.72 -19.46 10.21
C ASN A 163 -3.81 -19.33 11.73
N LYS A 164 -3.13 -18.36 12.34
CA LYS A 164 -3.21 -18.14 13.78
C LYS A 164 -3.50 -16.67 14.13
N PRO A 165 -4.19 -16.41 15.25
CA PRO A 165 -4.49 -15.05 15.68
C PRO A 165 -3.23 -14.25 16.00
N MET A 166 -3.23 -12.96 15.66
CA MET A 166 -2.15 -12.03 15.94
C MET A 166 -2.68 -10.64 16.31
N LEU A 167 -1.83 -9.80 16.91
CA LEU A 167 -2.17 -8.41 17.23
C LEU A 167 -2.55 -7.64 15.97
N LEU A 168 -3.39 -6.61 16.12
CA LEU A 168 -3.86 -5.81 14.99
C LEU A 168 -2.72 -5.21 14.16
N SER A 169 -1.71 -4.65 14.84
CA SER A 169 -0.53 -4.08 14.19
C SER A 169 0.24 -5.11 13.36
N ASP A 170 0.50 -6.29 13.90
CA ASP A 170 1.15 -7.40 13.18
C ASP A 170 0.28 -7.88 11.99
N ALA A 171 -1.04 -7.98 12.18
CA ALA A 171 -1.97 -8.40 11.14
C ALA A 171 -2.02 -7.42 9.95
N ILE A 172 -2.04 -6.12 10.23
CA ILE A 172 -2.04 -5.06 9.22
C ILE A 172 -0.73 -5.09 8.43
N VAL A 173 0.41 -5.20 9.12
CA VAL A 173 1.72 -5.28 8.45
C VAL A 173 1.82 -6.50 7.57
N LEU A 174 1.46 -7.68 8.08
CA LEU A 174 1.51 -8.92 7.30
C LEU A 174 0.60 -8.82 6.07
N THR A 175 -0.61 -8.27 6.24
CA THR A 175 -1.53 -8.03 5.12
C THR A 175 -0.90 -7.12 4.07
N ASN A 176 -0.30 -6.00 4.49
CA ASN A 176 0.35 -5.06 3.57
C ASN A 176 1.57 -5.68 2.86
N ILE A 177 2.38 -6.49 3.54
CA ILE A 177 3.50 -7.21 2.94
C ILE A 177 3.00 -8.15 1.85
N GLU A 178 2.01 -8.99 2.15
CA GLU A 178 1.51 -9.97 1.19
C GLU A 178 0.80 -9.31 0.01
N THR A 179 -0.03 -8.28 0.24
CA THR A 179 -0.85 -7.70 -0.83
C THR A 179 -0.18 -6.58 -1.61
N PHE A 180 0.50 -5.62 -0.97
CA PHE A 180 1.12 -4.50 -1.70
C PHE A 180 2.55 -4.81 -2.13
N ILE A 181 3.34 -5.34 -1.21
CA ILE A 181 4.77 -5.50 -1.44
C ILE A 181 5.03 -6.72 -2.34
N LYS A 182 4.52 -7.89 -1.96
CA LYS A 182 4.77 -9.13 -2.69
C LYS A 182 3.91 -9.27 -3.94
N GLU A 183 2.59 -9.09 -3.82
CA GLU A 183 1.68 -9.25 -4.96
C GLU A 183 1.69 -8.07 -5.95
N GLN A 184 1.81 -6.83 -5.48
CA GLN A 184 1.79 -5.63 -6.35
C GLN A 184 3.18 -5.02 -6.58
N HIS A 185 4.24 -5.60 -6.01
CA HIS A 185 5.63 -5.18 -6.21
C HIS A 185 5.94 -3.74 -5.79
N TRP A 186 5.18 -3.17 -4.86
CA TRP A 186 5.43 -1.85 -4.26
C TRP A 186 6.49 -1.93 -3.15
N TYR A 187 7.74 -2.24 -3.54
CA TYR A 187 8.84 -2.46 -2.59
C TYR A 187 9.31 -1.20 -1.86
N GLU A 188 8.97 0.00 -2.33
CA GLU A 188 9.22 1.26 -1.63
C GLU A 188 8.62 1.23 -0.22
N MET A 189 7.51 0.51 -0.04
CA MET A 189 6.84 0.39 1.25
C MET A 189 7.69 -0.32 2.30
N LEU A 190 8.72 -1.10 1.91
CA LEU A 190 9.64 -1.76 2.84
C LEU A 190 10.37 -0.75 3.74
N PHE A 191 10.72 0.42 3.21
CA PHE A 191 11.34 1.52 3.97
C PHE A 191 10.40 2.17 4.99
N TYR A 192 9.09 1.97 4.84
CA TYR A 192 8.06 2.66 5.61
C TYR A 192 7.07 1.69 6.26
N LEU A 193 7.50 0.45 6.54
CA LEU A 193 6.65 -0.57 7.16
C LEU A 193 6.19 -0.17 8.56
N GLU A 194 6.98 0.61 9.29
CA GLU A 194 6.61 1.10 10.62
C GLU A 194 5.33 1.95 10.61
N LEU A 195 4.99 2.62 9.50
CA LEU A 195 3.71 3.34 9.37
C LEU A 195 2.51 2.39 9.33
N SER A 196 2.71 1.13 8.96
CA SER A 196 1.67 0.10 9.03
C SER A 196 1.50 -0.48 10.45
N GLN A 197 2.40 -0.15 11.40
CA GLN A 197 2.38 -0.69 12.77
C GLN A 197 1.74 0.24 13.79
N LYS A 198 1.56 1.51 13.46
CA LYS A 198 1.15 2.56 14.40
C LYS A 198 0.12 3.50 13.81
N GLY A 199 -0.57 4.21 14.70
CA GLY A 199 -1.48 5.29 14.36
C GLY A 199 -2.89 4.82 14.00
N GLN A 200 -3.59 5.67 13.25
CA GLN A 200 -5.01 5.52 12.98
C GLN A 200 -5.25 4.69 11.71
N HIS A 201 -5.99 3.59 11.85
CA HIS A 201 -6.34 2.72 10.71
C HIS A 201 -7.84 2.46 10.65
N PHE A 202 -8.37 2.48 9.44
CA PHE A 202 -9.64 1.82 9.13
C PHE A 202 -9.39 0.31 9.01
N VAL A 203 -10.25 -0.49 9.62
CA VAL A 203 -10.18 -1.95 9.58
C VAL A 203 -11.55 -2.49 9.23
N MET A 204 -11.61 -3.37 8.21
CA MET A 204 -12.81 -4.13 7.85
C MET A 204 -12.60 -5.61 8.16
N LEU A 205 -13.55 -6.18 8.88
CA LEU A 205 -13.51 -7.54 9.38
C LEU A 205 -14.65 -8.34 8.76
N GLN A 206 -14.42 -9.64 8.55
CA GLN A 206 -15.46 -10.60 8.23
C GLN A 206 -15.42 -11.74 9.27
N GLY A 207 -16.57 -12.08 9.85
CA GLY A 207 -16.70 -13.27 10.69
C GLY A 207 -16.63 -14.55 9.85
N ASP A 208 -15.78 -15.50 10.23
CA ASP A 208 -15.75 -16.83 9.64
C ASP A 208 -16.88 -17.73 10.18
N GLU A 209 -16.94 -19.00 9.73
CA GLU A 209 -17.95 -19.96 10.18
C GLU A 209 -17.87 -20.26 11.69
N SER A 210 -16.69 -20.08 12.29
CA SER A 210 -16.46 -20.22 13.74
C SER A 210 -16.69 -18.92 14.51
N GLY A 211 -17.08 -17.85 13.82
CA GLY A 211 -17.28 -16.52 14.39
C GLY A 211 -16.00 -15.75 14.67
N LEU A 212 -14.83 -16.20 14.19
CA LEU A 212 -13.57 -15.47 14.36
C LEU A 212 -13.49 -14.32 13.36
N ALA A 213 -13.10 -13.15 13.84
CA ALA A 213 -12.96 -11.97 13.00
C ALA A 213 -11.66 -12.03 12.18
N THR A 214 -11.83 -12.10 10.86
CA THR A 214 -10.73 -12.05 9.90
C THR A 214 -10.62 -10.67 9.28
N ILE A 215 -9.42 -10.08 9.29
CA ILE A 215 -9.16 -8.83 8.59
C ILE A 215 -9.22 -9.07 7.08
N THR A 216 -10.15 -8.38 6.44
CA THR A 216 -10.39 -8.43 4.98
C THR A 216 -9.93 -7.16 4.27
N SER A 217 -9.79 -6.06 5.01
CA SER A 217 -9.22 -4.81 4.47
C SER A 217 -8.72 -3.92 5.60
N THR A 218 -7.68 -3.13 5.29
CA THR A 218 -7.19 -2.06 6.16
C THR A 218 -6.77 -0.85 5.33
N ALA A 219 -6.78 0.34 5.93
CA ALA A 219 -6.20 1.55 5.36
C ALA A 219 -5.66 2.46 6.45
N LEU A 220 -4.48 3.05 6.21
CA LEU A 220 -3.90 4.07 7.07
C LEU A 220 -4.66 5.39 6.85
N ILE A 221 -5.07 6.04 7.93
CA ILE A 221 -5.71 7.36 7.92
C ILE A 221 -4.78 8.33 8.65
N GLN A 222 -4.41 9.43 7.99
CA GLN A 222 -3.57 10.46 8.58
C GLN A 222 -4.30 11.81 8.56
N GLY A 223 -4.46 12.42 9.73
CA GLY A 223 -4.94 13.80 9.83
C GLY A 223 -3.88 14.81 9.37
N TRP A 224 -4.29 16.07 9.22
CA TRP A 224 -3.44 17.17 8.78
C TRP A 224 -2.24 17.43 9.72
N GLU A 225 -2.39 17.12 11.00
CA GLU A 225 -1.31 17.21 11.99
C GLU A 225 -0.11 16.31 11.65
N LEU A 226 -0.32 15.26 10.83
CA LEU A 226 0.70 14.35 10.33
C LEU A 226 1.03 14.59 8.85
N ARG A 227 0.73 15.77 8.30
CA ARG A 227 0.91 16.08 6.86
C ARG A 227 2.34 15.92 6.34
N ASP A 228 3.35 16.06 7.21
CA ASP A 228 4.75 15.88 6.83
C ASP A 228 5.05 14.42 6.43
N ASN A 229 4.17 13.48 6.81
CA ASN A 229 4.21 12.08 6.42
C ASN A 229 3.20 11.73 5.31
N TRP A 230 2.54 12.71 4.68
CA TRP A 230 1.56 12.44 3.64
C TRP A 230 2.25 12.16 2.31
N LEU A 231 1.85 11.08 1.63
CA LEU A 231 2.42 10.72 0.34
C LEU A 231 2.02 11.72 -0.75
N THR A 232 0.87 12.38 -0.63
CA THR A 232 0.47 13.46 -1.55
C THR A 232 1.58 14.50 -1.69
N PHE A 233 2.26 14.86 -0.59
CA PHE A 233 3.28 15.90 -0.58
C PHE A 233 4.71 15.36 -0.65
N ASP A 234 4.89 14.05 -0.84
CA ASP A 234 6.21 13.47 -0.96
C ASP A 234 6.86 13.83 -2.32
N PRO A 235 8.17 14.10 -2.38
CA PRO A 235 8.86 14.45 -3.63
C PRO A 235 8.65 13.45 -4.77
N PHE A 236 8.49 12.16 -4.49
CA PHE A 236 8.17 11.14 -5.48
C PHE A 236 6.82 11.43 -6.17
N PHE A 237 5.85 11.96 -5.44
CA PHE A 237 4.51 12.30 -5.94
C PHE A 237 4.37 13.75 -6.42
N GLN A 238 5.44 14.55 -6.36
CA GLN A 238 5.45 15.97 -6.76
C GLN A 238 6.42 16.31 -7.90
N ASN A 239 7.09 15.30 -8.46
CA ASN A 239 8.07 15.51 -9.52
C ASN A 239 7.42 15.93 -10.87
N SER A 240 8.25 16.36 -11.83
CA SER A 240 7.82 16.93 -13.12
C SER A 240 7.07 15.97 -14.05
N ARG A 241 6.99 14.67 -13.73
CA ARG A 241 6.26 13.67 -14.52
C ARG A 241 4.78 13.61 -14.17
N TRP A 242 4.39 14.12 -13.02
CA TRP A 242 3.00 14.24 -12.63
C TRP A 242 2.32 15.34 -13.44
N GLN A 243 1.34 14.94 -14.25
CA GLN A 243 0.55 15.85 -15.05
C GLN A 243 -0.58 16.41 -14.20
N VAL A 244 -0.83 17.71 -14.34
CA VAL A 244 -1.92 18.39 -13.63
C VAL A 244 -3.24 18.17 -14.37
N ASP A 245 -4.27 17.71 -13.65
CA ASP A 245 -5.64 17.55 -14.14
C ASP A 245 -6.60 18.35 -13.26
N VAL A 246 -6.58 19.68 -13.39
CA VAL A 246 -7.51 20.57 -12.71
C VAL A 246 -8.17 21.53 -13.69
N ASN A 247 -9.41 21.91 -13.39
CA ASN A 247 -10.15 22.93 -14.12
C ASN A 247 -11.07 23.69 -13.16
N GLU A 248 -11.61 24.81 -13.62
CA GLU A 248 -12.45 25.69 -12.79
C GLU A 248 -13.69 24.97 -12.23
N LYS A 249 -14.26 23.98 -12.93
CA LYS A 249 -15.38 23.17 -12.39
C LYS A 249 -14.95 22.34 -11.18
N LYS A 250 -13.77 21.70 -11.24
CA LYS A 250 -13.20 20.96 -10.11
C LYS A 250 -12.85 21.87 -8.94
N LEU A 251 -12.28 23.05 -9.20
CA LEU A 251 -11.97 24.01 -8.14
C LEU A 251 -13.23 24.58 -7.47
N ASN A 252 -14.27 24.87 -8.24
CA ASN A 252 -15.58 25.25 -7.70
C ASN A 252 -16.12 24.18 -6.74
N ALA A 253 -15.99 22.89 -7.08
CA ALA A 253 -16.41 21.81 -6.21
C ALA A 253 -15.61 21.76 -4.91
N LEU A 254 -14.30 22.01 -4.96
CA LEU A 254 -13.46 22.09 -3.76
C LEU A 254 -13.85 23.28 -2.87
N ARG A 255 -14.11 24.46 -3.44
CA ARG A 255 -14.58 25.62 -2.66
C ARG A 255 -15.94 25.40 -2.01
N GLN A 256 -16.86 24.75 -2.73
CA GLN A 256 -18.22 24.45 -2.22
C GLN A 256 -18.21 23.50 -1.01
N THR A 257 -17.10 22.80 -0.75
CA THR A 257 -16.97 22.00 0.47
C THR A 257 -16.84 22.85 1.74
N GLY A 258 -16.42 24.12 1.62
CA GLY A 258 -16.08 24.97 2.77
C GLY A 258 -14.73 24.67 3.42
N VAL A 259 -13.97 23.69 2.90
CA VAL A 259 -12.63 23.32 3.39
C VAL A 259 -11.56 24.27 2.85
N PHE A 260 -11.74 24.79 1.64
CA PHE A 260 -10.85 25.73 0.98
C PHE A 260 -11.53 27.09 0.81
N SER A 261 -10.74 28.16 0.93
CA SER A 261 -11.19 29.54 0.71
C SER A 261 -11.46 29.85 -0.77
N ASP A 262 -12.20 30.94 -1.02
CA ASP A 262 -12.48 31.44 -2.38
C ASP A 262 -11.24 31.90 -3.16
N ALA A 263 -10.09 32.04 -2.49
CA ALA A 263 -8.81 32.33 -3.13
C ALA A 263 -8.28 31.15 -3.98
N LEU A 264 -8.76 29.92 -3.74
CA LEU A 264 -8.47 28.77 -4.59
C LEU A 264 -9.14 28.98 -5.94
N SER A 265 -8.45 29.54 -6.92
CA SER A 265 -9.03 29.89 -8.21
C SER A 265 -8.11 29.54 -9.37
N PHE A 266 -8.69 29.30 -10.55
CA PHE A 266 -7.95 28.98 -11.77
C PHE A 266 -7.31 30.20 -12.44
N THR A 267 -7.25 31.34 -11.74
CA THR A 267 -6.64 32.58 -12.26
C THR A 267 -5.15 32.39 -12.54
N PHE A 268 -4.50 31.46 -11.83
CA PHE A 268 -3.19 30.93 -12.16
C PHE A 268 -3.38 29.49 -12.64
N HIS A 269 -3.03 29.20 -13.89
CA HIS A 269 -2.99 27.81 -14.37
C HIS A 269 -1.71 27.17 -13.81
N PRO A 270 -1.80 26.26 -12.82
CA PRO A 270 -0.61 25.67 -12.24
C PRO A 270 0.19 24.94 -13.33
N SER A 271 1.46 25.29 -13.44
CA SER A 271 2.38 24.72 -14.41
C SER A 271 2.90 23.33 -13.98
N SER A 272 2.72 22.99 -12.71
CA SER A 272 3.14 21.72 -12.12
C SER A 272 2.21 21.28 -10.99
N ILE A 273 2.26 19.99 -10.64
CA ILE A 273 1.46 19.46 -9.52
C ILE A 273 1.89 20.08 -8.18
N LEU A 274 3.19 20.36 -8.02
CA LEU A 274 3.76 21.00 -6.83
C LEU A 274 3.18 22.40 -6.62
N GLU A 275 3.10 23.19 -7.69
CA GLU A 275 2.52 24.54 -7.64
C GLU A 275 1.03 24.49 -7.27
N PHE A 276 0.27 23.58 -7.87
CA PHE A 276 -1.13 23.38 -7.53
C PHE A 276 -1.34 22.98 -6.06
N GLU A 277 -0.53 22.05 -5.57
CA GLU A 277 -0.64 21.59 -4.19
C GLU A 277 -0.23 22.64 -3.18
N SER A 278 0.78 23.46 -3.49
CA SER A 278 1.14 24.63 -2.69
C SER A 278 -0.06 25.58 -2.58
N GLN A 279 -0.75 25.85 -3.69
CA GLN A 279 -1.97 26.67 -3.68
C GLN A 279 -3.10 26.05 -2.84
N LEU A 280 -3.29 24.72 -2.89
CA LEU A 280 -4.27 24.06 -2.03
C LEU A 280 -3.95 24.24 -0.55
N VAL A 281 -2.69 24.08 -0.16
CA VAL A 281 -2.24 24.28 1.22
C VAL A 281 -2.46 25.73 1.66
N ASP A 282 -2.09 26.70 0.81
CA ASP A 282 -2.23 28.13 1.11
C ASP A 282 -3.68 28.59 1.25
N THR A 283 -4.62 27.87 0.61
CA THR A 283 -6.05 28.21 0.60
C THR A 283 -6.89 27.38 1.57
N LEU A 284 -6.29 26.41 2.25
CA LEU A 284 -6.93 25.54 3.22
C LEU A 284 -7.34 26.30 4.48
N ILE A 285 -8.62 26.25 4.84
CA ILE A 285 -9.18 26.96 6.00
C ILE A 285 -9.67 26.01 7.11
N ASP A 286 -10.04 24.77 6.78
CA ASP A 286 -10.42 23.75 7.78
C ASP A 286 -9.52 22.52 7.72
N TYR A 287 -8.46 22.55 8.52
CA TYR A 287 -7.48 21.48 8.66
C TYR A 287 -8.05 20.20 9.30
N LYS A 288 -9.16 20.29 10.04
CA LYS A 288 -9.75 19.14 10.75
C LYS A 288 -10.71 18.35 9.86
N ALA A 289 -11.26 19.01 8.84
CA ALA A 289 -12.15 18.40 7.87
C ALA A 289 -11.41 17.59 6.78
N ILE A 290 -10.09 17.42 6.89
CA ILE A 290 -9.29 16.69 5.90
C ILE A 290 -8.45 15.57 6.51
N CYS A 291 -8.23 14.52 5.72
CA CYS A 291 -7.24 13.49 6.00
C CYS A 291 -6.68 12.92 4.70
N GLU A 292 -5.59 12.16 4.81
CA GLU A 292 -5.11 11.30 3.75
C GLU A 292 -5.44 9.84 4.07
N VAL A 293 -5.96 9.11 3.08
CA VAL A 293 -6.12 7.66 3.14
C VAL A 293 -5.08 7.02 2.25
N LEU A 294 -4.23 6.21 2.87
CA LEU A 294 -3.17 5.47 2.21
C LEU A 294 -3.34 3.97 2.43
N ARG A 295 -2.69 3.19 1.56
CA ARG A 295 -2.52 1.74 1.73
C ARG A 295 -3.84 1.02 1.95
N LEU A 296 -4.87 1.35 1.16
CA LEU A 296 -6.14 0.62 1.15
C LEU A 296 -5.91 -0.80 0.61
N THR A 297 -5.67 -1.77 1.49
CA THR A 297 -5.51 -3.18 1.11
C THR A 297 -6.81 -3.93 1.16
N VAL A 298 -6.92 -4.96 0.33
CA VAL A 298 -7.98 -5.96 0.42
C VAL A 298 -7.34 -7.33 0.39
N SER A 299 -7.57 -8.11 1.43
CA SER A 299 -7.06 -9.47 1.59
C SER A 299 -8.19 -10.49 1.42
N GLY A 300 -7.84 -11.68 0.95
CA GLY A 300 -8.78 -12.79 0.79
C GLY A 300 -8.75 -13.46 -0.58
N PRO A 301 -9.60 -14.48 -0.77
CA PRO A 301 -9.60 -15.29 -1.99
C PRO A 301 -9.84 -14.43 -3.24
N LEU A 302 -9.10 -14.71 -4.31
CA LEU A 302 -9.16 -13.94 -5.57
C LEU A 302 -10.59 -13.73 -6.08
N ALA A 303 -11.45 -14.75 -5.97
CA ALA A 303 -12.86 -14.68 -6.38
C ALA A 303 -13.71 -13.67 -5.60
N LYS A 304 -13.31 -13.30 -4.37
CA LYS A 304 -14.02 -12.37 -3.49
C LYS A 304 -13.41 -10.96 -3.44
N ARG A 305 -12.15 -10.78 -3.89
CA ARG A 305 -11.43 -9.49 -3.77
C ARG A 305 -12.19 -8.30 -4.32
N SER A 306 -12.81 -8.41 -5.49
CA SER A 306 -13.60 -7.31 -6.07
C SER A 306 -14.83 -6.93 -5.22
N PHE A 307 -15.44 -7.91 -4.54
CA PHE A 307 -16.55 -7.66 -3.63
C PHE A 307 -16.06 -7.01 -2.33
N PHE A 308 -14.97 -7.50 -1.77
CA PHE A 308 -14.36 -6.91 -0.58
C PHE A 308 -13.87 -5.49 -0.85
N LEU A 309 -13.30 -5.21 -2.02
CA LEU A 309 -12.92 -3.86 -2.42
C LEU A 309 -14.11 -2.91 -2.51
N TYR A 310 -15.24 -3.36 -3.05
CA TYR A 310 -16.48 -2.59 -3.04
C TYR A 310 -16.97 -2.33 -1.60
N GLN A 311 -16.99 -3.38 -0.77
CA GLN A 311 -17.49 -3.28 0.60
C GLN A 311 -16.61 -2.37 1.46
N CYS A 312 -15.28 -2.48 1.31
CA CYS A 312 -14.31 -1.61 1.95
C CYS A 312 -14.54 -0.16 1.58
N GLN A 313 -14.59 0.19 0.29
CA GLN A 313 -14.81 1.57 -0.14
C GLN A 313 -16.12 2.16 0.41
N LYS A 314 -17.18 1.35 0.46
CA LYS A 314 -18.46 1.75 1.05
C LYS A 314 -18.33 2.05 2.55
N MET A 315 -17.70 1.15 3.30
CA MET A 315 -17.60 1.25 4.76
C MET A 315 -16.62 2.34 5.20
N ILE A 316 -15.48 2.49 4.51
CA ILE A 316 -14.52 3.56 4.82
C ILE A 316 -15.09 4.95 4.47
N ALA A 317 -15.80 5.08 3.34
CA ALA A 317 -16.49 6.33 3.00
C ALA A 317 -17.52 6.73 4.06
N GLN A 318 -18.29 5.75 4.55
CA GLN A 318 -19.24 5.98 5.63
C GLN A 318 -18.52 6.41 6.92
N ALA A 319 -17.50 5.66 7.35
CA ALA A 319 -16.78 5.93 8.60
C ALA A 319 -16.08 7.30 8.59
N LEU A 320 -15.47 7.70 7.48
CA LEU A 320 -14.82 9.01 7.33
C LEU A 320 -15.86 10.14 7.34
N CYS A 321 -16.99 9.96 6.66
CA CYS A 321 -18.10 10.91 6.66
C CYS A 321 -18.68 11.10 8.07
N GLU A 322 -18.85 10.02 8.84
CA GLU A 322 -19.36 10.07 10.22
C GLU A 322 -18.39 10.75 11.19
N ARG A 323 -17.09 10.72 10.90
CA ARG A 323 -16.05 11.43 11.66
C ARG A 323 -15.87 12.90 11.27
N GLY A 324 -16.57 13.38 10.25
CA GLY A 324 -16.50 14.77 9.82
C GLY A 324 -15.29 15.10 8.94
N TYR A 325 -14.62 14.11 8.35
CA TYR A 325 -13.72 14.37 7.24
C TYR A 325 -14.56 14.65 6.01
N ASP A 326 -14.52 15.86 5.47
CA ASP A 326 -15.26 16.26 4.27
C ASP A 326 -14.45 15.95 3.00
N ILE A 327 -13.12 16.07 3.06
CA ILE A 327 -12.21 15.79 1.95
C ILE A 327 -11.15 14.77 2.37
N VAL A 328 -10.96 13.75 1.54
CA VAL A 328 -9.92 12.73 1.75
C VAL A 328 -8.95 12.75 0.58
N PHE A 329 -7.69 13.00 0.87
CA PHE A 329 -6.58 12.91 -0.08
C PHE A 329 -6.27 11.44 -0.38
N THR A 330 -6.09 11.13 -1.66
CA THR A 330 -5.89 9.76 -2.13
C THR A 330 -4.91 9.69 -3.28
N ILE A 331 -4.18 8.58 -3.36
CA ILE A 331 -3.36 8.17 -4.50
C ILE A 331 -3.83 6.78 -4.92
N ILE A 332 -4.34 6.65 -6.14
CA ILE A 332 -5.07 5.46 -6.60
C ILE A 332 -4.54 4.98 -7.94
N GLU A 333 -3.96 3.78 -7.96
CA GLU A 333 -3.59 3.06 -9.19
C GLU A 333 -4.69 2.07 -9.64
N GLN A 334 -5.63 1.71 -8.75
CA GLN A 334 -6.65 0.68 -9.01
C GLN A 334 -7.70 1.13 -10.03
N PRO A 335 -7.69 0.63 -11.29
CA PRO A 335 -8.53 1.19 -12.35
C PRO A 335 -10.03 1.00 -12.09
N THR A 336 -10.40 -0.07 -11.38
CA THR A 336 -11.81 -0.35 -11.05
C THR A 336 -12.42 0.72 -10.14
N MET A 337 -11.66 1.26 -9.19
CA MET A 337 -12.10 2.34 -8.31
C MET A 337 -12.33 3.62 -9.10
N ILE A 338 -11.34 4.03 -9.91
CA ILE A 338 -11.43 5.23 -10.75
C ILE A 338 -12.61 5.16 -11.72
N LEU A 339 -12.81 4.01 -12.38
CA LEU A 339 -13.94 3.80 -13.28
C LEU A 339 -15.28 3.95 -12.56
N PHE A 340 -15.41 3.41 -11.34
CA PHE A 340 -16.63 3.55 -10.56
C PHE A 340 -16.87 5.00 -10.12
N TYR A 341 -15.84 5.70 -9.66
CA TYR A 341 -15.98 7.11 -9.25
C TYR A 341 -16.33 8.02 -10.42
N ASN A 342 -15.75 7.78 -11.60
CA ASN A 342 -16.13 8.48 -12.81
C ASN A 342 -17.59 8.23 -13.19
N ALA A 343 -18.08 7.00 -13.01
CA ALA A 343 -19.49 6.70 -13.22
C ALA A 343 -20.40 7.45 -12.22
N LEU A 344 -20.01 7.53 -10.95
CA LEU A 344 -20.75 8.31 -9.94
C LEU A 344 -20.79 9.80 -10.29
N ASN A 345 -19.67 10.35 -10.78
CA ASN A 345 -19.58 11.75 -11.19
C ASN A 345 -20.48 12.07 -12.39
N GLN A 346 -20.80 11.09 -13.25
CA GLN A 346 -21.72 11.27 -14.37
C GLN A 346 -23.19 11.27 -13.91
N ASP A 347 -23.53 10.52 -12.86
CA ASP A 347 -24.89 10.46 -12.33
C ASP A 347 -25.27 11.71 -11.52
N LEU A 348 -24.29 12.44 -10.98
CA LEU A 348 -24.50 13.58 -10.10
C LEU A 348 -24.47 14.91 -10.87
N HIS A 349 -25.54 15.70 -10.73
CA HIS A 349 -25.66 16.98 -11.43
C HIS A 349 -25.02 18.16 -10.68
N LEU A 350 -24.68 18.01 -9.38
CA LEU A 350 -24.24 19.11 -8.53
C LEU A 350 -22.77 18.94 -8.11
N MET A 351 -22.48 17.96 -7.25
CA MET A 351 -21.13 17.73 -6.71
C MET A 351 -20.55 16.37 -7.13
N PRO A 352 -19.26 16.31 -7.56
CA PRO A 352 -18.60 15.06 -7.87
C PRO A 352 -18.32 14.25 -6.59
N SER A 353 -18.33 12.92 -6.69
CA SER A 353 -17.89 12.02 -5.60
C SER A 353 -16.36 11.95 -5.50
N TYR A 354 -15.66 12.11 -6.63
CA TYR A 354 -14.21 12.09 -6.70
C TYR A 354 -13.69 13.19 -7.61
N ILE A 355 -12.62 13.87 -7.20
CA ILE A 355 -11.94 14.89 -8.00
C ILE A 355 -10.51 14.43 -8.24
N ASN A 356 -10.20 14.05 -9.49
CA ASN A 356 -8.81 13.87 -9.91
C ASN A 356 -8.12 15.23 -10.03
N THR A 357 -6.87 15.33 -9.57
CA THR A 357 -6.06 16.55 -9.64
C THR A 357 -4.73 16.36 -10.36
N GLY A 358 -4.26 15.13 -10.47
CA GLY A 358 -3.06 14.83 -11.23
C GLY A 358 -2.92 13.34 -11.52
N TYR A 359 -2.09 13.03 -12.50
CA TYR A 359 -1.88 11.64 -12.91
C TYR A 359 -0.48 11.39 -13.44
N GLN A 360 -0.02 10.14 -13.31
CA GLN A 360 1.23 9.66 -13.89
C GLN A 360 1.14 8.16 -14.18
N ASP A 361 1.76 7.70 -15.27
CA ASP A 361 2.15 6.29 -15.41
C ASP A 361 3.45 6.07 -14.63
N VAL A 362 3.33 5.74 -13.33
CA VAL A 362 4.47 5.60 -12.41
C VAL A 362 5.44 4.52 -12.89
N ASN A 363 4.89 3.47 -13.48
CA ASN A 363 5.60 2.27 -13.89
C ASN A 363 5.83 2.21 -15.42
N GLY A 364 5.42 3.21 -16.20
CA GLY A 364 5.54 3.15 -17.68
C GLY A 364 4.90 1.92 -18.32
N ASN A 365 3.91 1.29 -17.66
CA ASN A 365 3.29 0.03 -18.09
C ASN A 365 1.86 0.24 -18.62
N GLY A 366 1.45 1.50 -18.79
CA GLY A 366 0.11 1.91 -19.19
C GLY A 366 -0.90 1.97 -18.04
N CYS A 367 -0.51 1.62 -16.81
CA CYS A 367 -1.38 1.73 -15.64
C CYS A 367 -1.22 3.12 -15.00
N ILE A 368 -2.25 3.96 -15.13
CA ILE A 368 -2.21 5.33 -14.62
C ILE A 368 -2.53 5.36 -13.14
N THR A 369 -1.65 5.97 -12.36
CA THR A 369 -1.89 6.37 -10.97
C THR A 369 -2.45 7.78 -10.93
N TYR A 370 -3.48 7.97 -10.13
CA TYR A 370 -4.20 9.24 -9.99
C TYR A 370 -4.05 9.81 -8.58
N LYS A 371 -3.82 11.12 -8.46
CA LYS A 371 -3.96 11.89 -7.23
C LYS A 371 -5.32 12.55 -7.21
N GLY A 372 -5.99 12.57 -6.07
CA GLY A 372 -7.28 13.22 -6.00
C GLY A 372 -7.97 13.15 -4.66
N PHE A 373 -9.23 13.55 -4.68
CA PHE A 373 -10.04 13.75 -3.48
C PHE A 373 -11.30 12.91 -3.50
N TRP A 374 -11.57 12.15 -2.43
CA TRP A 374 -12.94 11.79 -2.11
C TRP A 374 -13.66 12.96 -1.47
N LEU A 375 -14.81 13.34 -2.01
CA LEU A 375 -15.77 14.17 -1.30
C LEU A 375 -16.67 13.23 -0.49
N THR A 376 -16.39 13.07 0.80
CA THR A 376 -16.87 11.94 1.61
C THR A 376 -18.39 11.84 1.68
N LYS A 377 -19.08 12.97 1.78
CA LYS A 377 -20.55 13.04 1.76
C LYS A 377 -21.09 12.49 0.44
N CYS A 378 -20.59 13.00 -0.69
CA CYS A 378 -21.03 12.62 -2.03
C CYS A 378 -20.72 11.15 -2.36
N ILE A 379 -19.51 10.68 -2.04
CA ILE A 379 -19.11 9.30 -2.31
C ILE A 379 -19.88 8.31 -1.42
N ASN A 380 -20.13 8.64 -0.15
CA ASN A 380 -20.93 7.82 0.77
C ASN A 380 -22.38 7.71 0.27
N GLU A 381 -23.00 8.83 -0.16
CA GLU A 381 -24.32 8.78 -0.80
C GLU A 381 -24.33 7.94 -2.08
N GLY A 382 -23.27 8.05 -2.89
CA GLY A 382 -23.06 7.21 -4.07
C GLY A 382 -23.09 5.72 -3.70
N PHE A 383 -22.35 5.31 -2.68
CA PHE A 383 -22.34 3.92 -2.21
C PHE A 383 -23.66 3.48 -1.56
N LYS A 384 -24.39 4.36 -0.88
CA LYS A 384 -25.72 4.05 -0.32
C LYS A 384 -26.75 3.71 -1.40
N LYS A 385 -26.66 4.36 -2.57
CA LYS A 385 -27.60 4.20 -3.69
C LYS A 385 -27.24 3.04 -4.64
N ASN A 386 -26.07 2.42 -4.48
CA ASN A 386 -25.59 1.38 -5.40
C ASN A 386 -25.40 0.05 -4.66
N SER A 387 -25.84 -1.05 -5.25
CA SER A 387 -25.46 -2.40 -4.81
C SER A 387 -24.13 -2.84 -5.45
N TYR A 388 -23.55 -3.95 -5.00
CA TYR A 388 -22.38 -4.54 -5.69
C TYR A 388 -22.68 -4.92 -7.16
N LYS A 389 -23.94 -5.25 -7.47
CA LYS A 389 -24.35 -5.52 -8.86
C LYS A 389 -24.27 -4.25 -9.70
N ASP A 390 -24.68 -3.11 -9.14
CA ASP A 390 -24.66 -1.82 -9.83
C ASP A 390 -23.22 -1.30 -9.97
N TYR A 391 -22.39 -1.46 -8.94
CA TYR A 391 -20.95 -1.21 -8.98
C TYR A 391 -20.29 -1.89 -10.19
N LYS A 392 -20.51 -3.20 -10.35
CA LYS A 392 -19.96 -3.94 -11.50
C LYS A 392 -20.50 -3.43 -12.84
N LYS A 393 -21.81 -3.17 -12.94
CA LYS A 393 -22.43 -2.66 -14.17
C LYS A 393 -21.83 -1.31 -14.59
N LYS A 394 -21.66 -0.39 -13.64
CA LYS A 394 -21.10 0.94 -13.88
C LYS A 394 -19.65 0.88 -14.36
N ILE A 395 -18.82 0.04 -13.74
CA ILE A 395 -17.43 -0.19 -14.19
C ILE A 395 -17.41 -0.71 -15.63
N VAL A 396 -18.25 -1.71 -15.95
CA VAL A 396 -18.32 -2.27 -17.31
C VAL A 396 -18.78 -1.23 -18.33
N ALA A 397 -19.78 -0.41 -17.99
CA ALA A 397 -20.26 0.67 -18.85
C ALA A 397 -19.15 1.69 -19.15
N MET A 398 -18.44 2.16 -18.12
CA MET A 398 -17.34 3.11 -18.28
C MET A 398 -16.18 2.55 -19.12
N ARG A 399 -15.86 1.26 -18.99
CA ARG A 399 -14.85 0.61 -19.84
C ARG A 399 -15.23 0.62 -21.32
N LYS A 400 -16.53 0.51 -21.65
CA LYS A 400 -17.00 0.57 -23.04
C LYS A 400 -16.82 1.98 -23.59
N VAL A 401 -17.25 3.00 -22.85
CA VAL A 401 -17.11 4.41 -23.21
C VAL A 401 -15.64 4.78 -23.48
N MET A 402 -14.73 4.36 -22.59
CA MET A 402 -13.30 4.64 -22.77
C MET A 402 -12.72 3.99 -24.04
N ARG A 403 -13.11 2.75 -24.36
CA ARG A 403 -12.66 2.07 -25.59
C ARG A 403 -13.19 2.75 -26.85
N GLU A 404 -14.41 3.26 -26.81
CA GLU A 404 -15.00 4.00 -27.93
C GLU A 404 -14.33 5.35 -28.14
N THR A 405 -13.84 5.99 -27.07
CA THR A 405 -13.15 7.29 -27.14
C THR A 405 -11.70 7.16 -27.63
N VAL A 406 -11.03 6.02 -27.38
CA VAL A 406 -9.64 5.76 -27.84
C VAL A 406 -9.58 5.30 -29.31
N ASN A 407 -10.70 4.84 -29.88
CA ASN A 407 -10.79 4.39 -31.27
C ASN A 407 -11.31 5.48 -32.24
N VAL A 408 -11.37 6.73 -31.78
CA VAL A 408 -11.66 7.94 -32.57
C VAL A 408 -10.44 8.84 -32.47
#